data_AF-A0A316PQ94-F1
#
_entry.id   AF-A0A316PQ94-F1
#
_cell.length_a   1.000
_cell.length_b   1.000
_cell.length_c   1.000
_cell.angle_alpha   90.00
_cell.angle_beta   90.00
_cell.angle_gamma   90.00
#
_symmetry.space_group_name_H-M   'P 1'
#
loop_
_entity.id
_entity.type
_entity.pdbx_description
1 polymer ?
#
loop_
_entity_poly.entity_id
_entity_poly.type
_entity_poly.pdbx_seq_one_letter_code
_entity_poly.pdbx_strand_id
1 'polypeptide(L)'
;MKRKKMMVGFAAVLCLGLLAGCTTYENQTPSPSPAGQETPTISSDTPITSDAYKKLVAFKVANYGEMSVADFNKSLSPDNDDISGLLDAQAEVVASILPDDENYEFFTVTLAASLEELYCEQMNDKVGFSDYLERKERPQETLAGEENIAGAETTYQFVFNALYHLHYTVLSPDNLTVAERDNILREFRTRYQSYVDDLNEEELSNSNIKTTLAEKGNELATILSTTELALSCEVESVEVHNVGSEIVNN
;
A
#
# COMPACT_ATOMS: atom_id res chain seq x y z
N MET A 1 39.87 -0.77 16.92
CA MET A 1 38.82 0.21 16.56
C MET A 1 37.47 -0.46 16.77
N LYS A 2 36.62 0.08 17.66
CA LYS A 2 35.44 -0.62 18.21
C LYS A 2 34.33 -0.74 17.15
N ARG A 3 33.89 -1.98 16.87
CA ARG A 3 32.66 -2.26 16.13
C ARG A 3 31.46 -1.82 16.97
N LYS A 4 30.76 -0.78 16.54
CA LYS A 4 29.48 -0.37 17.12
C LYS A 4 28.41 -1.23 16.43
N LYS A 5 27.82 -2.17 17.17
CA LYS A 5 26.61 -2.87 16.74
C LYS A 5 25.48 -1.83 16.77
N MET A 6 25.04 -1.38 15.62
CA MET A 6 23.82 -0.58 15.50
C MET A 6 22.70 -1.58 15.24
N MET A 7 21.74 -1.68 16.16
CA MET A 7 20.50 -2.42 15.93
C MET A 7 19.81 -1.82 14.71
N VAL A 8 19.68 -2.62 13.66
CA VAL A 8 18.83 -2.33 12.51
C VAL A 8 17.39 -2.48 13.00
N GLY A 9 16.68 -1.37 13.14
CA GLY A 9 15.23 -1.36 13.27
C GLY A 9 14.66 -1.39 11.86
N PHE A 10 14.07 -2.52 11.47
CA PHE A 10 13.21 -2.62 10.29
C PHE A 10 12.00 -1.72 10.51
N ALA A 11 11.89 -0.63 9.76
CA ALA A 11 10.66 0.15 9.67
C ALA A 11 9.88 -0.35 8.45
N ALA A 12 9.30 -1.55 8.56
CA ALA A 12 8.20 -1.92 7.70
C ALA A 12 7.03 -1.00 8.06
N VAL A 13 6.64 -0.11 7.14
CA VAL A 13 5.42 0.68 7.27
C VAL A 13 4.24 -0.28 7.07
N LEU A 14 3.92 -1.02 8.13
CA LEU A 14 2.70 -1.79 8.28
C LEU A 14 1.58 -0.80 8.56
N CYS A 15 0.83 -0.41 7.53
CA CYS A 15 -0.50 0.13 7.72
C CYS A 15 -1.44 -1.03 8.13
N LEU A 16 -1.35 -1.45 9.39
CA LEU A 16 -2.32 -2.34 10.02
C LEU A 16 -3.61 -1.56 10.26
N GLY A 17 -4.58 -1.75 9.37
CA GLY A 17 -5.98 -1.61 9.72
C GLY A 17 -6.42 -2.83 10.53
N LEU A 18 -7.29 -2.59 11.51
CA LEU A 18 -8.06 -3.53 12.35
C LEU A 18 -7.43 -3.91 13.71
N LEU A 19 -8.01 -3.40 14.80
CA LEU A 19 -9.06 -4.14 15.54
C LEU A 19 -9.61 -3.35 16.75
N ALA A 20 -10.94 -3.35 16.81
CA ALA A 20 -11.83 -3.46 17.97
C ALA A 20 -11.41 -2.82 19.32
N GLY A 21 -12.08 -1.72 19.67
CA GLY A 21 -12.19 -1.28 21.05
C GLY A 21 -13.09 -2.23 21.86
N CYS A 22 -12.48 -3.02 22.75
CA CYS A 22 -13.19 -3.61 23.88
C CYS A 22 -13.59 -2.49 24.85
N THR A 23 -14.88 -2.33 25.13
CA THR A 23 -15.32 -1.67 26.37
C THR A 23 -16.14 -2.62 27.21
N THR A 24 -15.65 -2.85 28.43
CA THR A 24 -16.33 -3.51 29.52
C THR A 24 -17.54 -2.67 29.95
N TYR A 25 -18.71 -3.29 29.98
CA TYR A 25 -19.92 -2.69 30.55
C TYR A 25 -19.78 -2.52 32.07
N GLU A 26 -19.66 -1.27 32.55
CA GLU A 26 -20.05 -0.91 33.90
C GLU A 26 -21.28 0.01 33.87
N ASN A 27 -22.34 -0.46 34.51
CA ASN A 27 -23.62 0.22 34.71
C ASN A 27 -23.47 1.48 35.56
N GLN A 28 -23.82 2.66 35.03
CA GLN A 28 -24.35 3.76 35.84
C GLN A 28 -25.50 4.50 35.13
N THR A 29 -26.61 4.60 35.85
CA THR A 29 -27.92 5.19 35.56
C THR A 29 -27.86 6.69 35.17
N PRO A 30 -28.78 7.21 34.31
CA PRO A 30 -28.70 8.58 33.79
C PRO A 30 -29.23 9.63 34.78
N SER A 31 -28.63 10.82 34.75
CA SER A 31 -29.14 12.05 35.40
C SER A 31 -29.23 13.19 34.35
N PRO A 32 -30.26 14.06 34.37
CA PRO A 32 -30.58 14.93 33.24
C PRO A 32 -30.07 16.39 33.32
N SER A 33 -29.71 16.93 32.15
CA SER A 33 -29.71 18.34 31.68
C SER A 33 -28.65 19.33 32.21
N PRO A 34 -28.33 20.44 31.51
CA PRO A 34 -29.08 21.10 30.42
C PRO A 34 -28.32 21.45 29.13
N ALA A 35 -29.13 21.84 28.13
CA ALA A 35 -28.79 22.25 26.78
C ALA A 35 -27.79 23.40 26.65
N GLY A 36 -26.98 23.33 25.59
CA GLY A 36 -26.16 24.42 25.09
C GLY A 36 -24.89 23.93 24.41
N GLN A 37 -25.00 23.35 23.21
CA GLN A 37 -23.84 23.17 22.34
C GLN A 37 -24.20 23.57 20.92
N GLU A 38 -23.60 24.66 20.50
CA GLU A 38 -23.55 25.15 19.14
C GLU A 38 -23.13 24.01 18.22
N THR A 39 -23.92 23.77 17.18
CA THR A 39 -23.60 22.82 16.13
C THR A 39 -22.36 23.35 15.38
N PRO A 40 -21.23 22.65 15.33
CA PRO A 40 -20.16 23.01 14.42
C PRO A 40 -20.71 22.78 13.01
N THR A 41 -20.89 23.86 12.27
CA THR A 41 -21.13 23.77 10.84
C THR A 41 -19.83 23.26 10.23
N ILE A 42 -19.82 22.02 9.76
CA ILE A 42 -18.70 21.49 8.98
C ILE A 42 -18.71 22.26 7.66
N SER A 43 -17.82 23.24 7.53
CA SER A 43 -17.59 23.93 6.26
C SER A 43 -16.92 22.93 5.33
N SER A 44 -17.64 22.50 4.32
CA SER A 44 -17.15 21.75 3.18
C SER A 44 -16.43 22.71 2.24
N ASP A 45 -15.15 23.03 2.49
CA ASP A 45 -14.39 23.91 1.62
C ASP A 45 -12.92 23.46 1.51
N THR A 46 -12.58 22.88 0.35
CA THR A 46 -11.23 22.62 -0.20
C THR A 46 -10.29 21.70 0.61
N PRO A 47 -9.67 20.67 0.00
CA PRO A 47 -8.53 20.02 0.63
C PRO A 47 -7.44 21.08 0.81
N ILE A 48 -7.14 21.43 2.06
CA ILE A 48 -5.98 22.27 2.36
C ILE A 48 -4.76 21.42 1.99
N THR A 49 -4.22 21.65 0.81
CA THR A 49 -3.02 20.97 0.31
C THR A 49 -1.89 21.21 1.31
N SER A 50 -1.45 20.15 1.99
CA SER A 50 -0.44 20.27 3.06
C SER A 50 0.90 20.75 2.49
N ASP A 51 1.78 21.24 3.36
CA ASP A 51 3.11 21.66 2.92
C ASP A 51 3.93 20.46 2.41
N ALA A 52 3.70 19.26 2.95
CA ALA A 52 4.24 18.01 2.41
C ALA A 52 3.78 17.78 0.97
N TYR A 53 2.47 17.89 0.68
CA TYR A 53 1.96 17.75 -0.68
C TYR A 53 2.59 18.75 -1.64
N LYS A 54 2.66 20.04 -1.27
CA LYS A 54 3.29 21.08 -2.11
C LYS A 54 4.77 20.81 -2.35
N LYS A 55 5.49 20.30 -1.35
CA LYS A 55 6.89 19.92 -1.47
C LYS A 55 7.05 18.77 -2.47
N LEU A 56 6.23 17.73 -2.37
CA LEU A 56 6.36 16.55 -3.22
C LEU A 56 5.89 16.81 -4.66
N VAL A 57 4.80 17.56 -4.86
CA VAL A 57 4.28 17.85 -6.21
C VAL A 57 5.27 18.69 -7.04
N ALA A 58 6.19 19.42 -6.40
CA ALA A 58 7.23 20.17 -7.09
C ALA A 58 8.17 19.27 -7.91
N PHE A 59 8.27 17.98 -7.58
CA PHE A 59 9.04 16.99 -8.34
C PHE A 59 8.29 16.44 -9.56
N LYS A 60 6.97 16.69 -9.66
CA LYS A 60 6.15 16.36 -10.84
C LYS A 60 6.38 17.40 -11.95
N VAL A 61 7.64 17.56 -12.37
CA VAL A 61 8.04 18.48 -13.44
C VAL A 61 7.44 18.04 -14.78
N ALA A 62 7.31 18.97 -15.74
CA ALA A 62 6.84 18.62 -17.07
C ALA A 62 7.71 17.50 -17.67
N ASN A 63 7.06 16.50 -18.27
CA ASN A 63 7.71 15.34 -18.91
C ASN A 63 8.59 14.48 -17.97
N TYR A 64 8.33 14.48 -16.65
CA TYR A 64 9.07 13.63 -15.71
C TYR A 64 9.07 12.14 -16.12
N GLY A 65 8.00 11.66 -16.77
CA GLY A 65 7.89 10.30 -17.26
C GLY A 65 8.91 9.94 -18.36
N GLU A 66 9.41 10.92 -19.11
CA GLU A 66 10.44 10.74 -20.15
C GLU A 66 11.87 10.79 -19.58
N MET A 67 12.03 11.23 -18.33
CA MET A 67 13.33 11.20 -17.66
C MET A 67 13.77 9.75 -17.45
N SER A 68 15.09 9.54 -17.49
CA SER A 68 15.66 8.29 -16.99
C SER A 68 15.39 8.15 -15.48
N VAL A 69 15.30 6.92 -14.99
CA VAL A 69 15.21 6.66 -13.54
C VAL A 69 16.39 7.29 -12.80
N ALA A 70 17.60 7.22 -13.36
CA ALA A 70 18.79 7.87 -12.81
C ALA A 70 18.61 9.38 -12.64
N ASP A 71 18.16 10.08 -13.70
CA ASP A 71 18.00 11.54 -13.67
C ASP A 71 16.88 11.97 -12.72
N PHE A 72 15.77 11.22 -12.68
CA PHE A 72 14.67 11.52 -11.76
C PHE A 72 15.11 11.32 -10.30
N ASN A 73 15.73 10.19 -9.97
CA ASN A 73 16.21 9.92 -8.60
C ASN A 73 17.26 10.95 -8.16
N LYS A 74 18.16 11.36 -9.06
CA LYS A 74 19.12 12.44 -8.80
C LYS A 74 18.46 13.78 -8.54
N SER A 75 17.29 14.05 -9.12
CA SER A 75 16.53 15.28 -8.84
C SER A 75 15.91 15.29 -7.44
N LEU A 76 15.60 14.12 -6.88
CA LEU A 76 15.07 13.96 -5.52
C LEU A 76 16.17 14.09 -4.46
N SER A 77 17.36 13.54 -4.74
CA SER A 77 18.52 13.58 -3.85
C SER A 77 19.78 13.97 -4.62
N PRO A 78 19.96 15.26 -4.95
CA PRO A 78 21.19 15.74 -5.57
C PRO A 78 22.32 15.54 -4.56
N ASP A 79 23.36 14.80 -4.95
CA ASP A 79 24.52 14.45 -4.10
C ASP A 79 24.32 13.31 -3.08
N ASN A 80 23.26 12.50 -3.23
CA ASN A 80 22.92 11.41 -2.30
C ASN A 80 22.73 11.93 -0.85
N ASP A 81 22.08 13.09 -0.78
CA ASP A 81 21.64 13.74 0.45
C ASP A 81 20.63 12.88 1.23
N ASP A 82 20.50 13.20 2.51
CA ASP A 82 19.52 12.58 3.40
C ASP A 82 18.09 12.78 2.88
N ILE A 83 17.43 11.68 2.52
CA ILE A 83 16.06 11.67 2.01
C ILE A 83 14.99 11.55 3.11
N SER A 84 15.37 11.52 4.40
CA SER A 84 14.44 11.34 5.52
C SER A 84 13.25 12.31 5.47
N GLY A 85 13.50 13.58 5.20
CA GLY A 85 12.45 14.59 5.08
C GLY A 85 11.57 14.46 3.82
N LEU A 86 11.96 13.68 2.81
CA LEU A 86 11.09 13.32 1.68
C LEU A 86 10.25 12.09 2.03
N LEU A 87 10.82 11.11 2.72
CA LEU A 87 10.11 9.94 3.23
C LEU A 87 9.00 10.34 4.21
N ASP A 88 9.29 11.24 5.16
CA ASP A 88 8.29 11.75 6.10
C ASP A 88 7.13 12.46 5.37
N ALA A 89 7.46 13.28 4.38
CA ALA A 89 6.47 13.99 3.58
C ALA A 89 5.61 13.00 2.76
N GLN A 90 6.22 11.95 2.20
CA GLN A 90 5.51 10.94 1.44
C GLN A 90 4.54 10.15 2.33
N ALA A 91 4.98 9.74 3.52
CA ALA A 91 4.12 9.06 4.48
C ALA A 91 2.89 9.91 4.85
N GLU A 92 3.08 11.22 5.08
CA GLU A 92 1.98 12.15 5.37
C GLU A 92 0.97 12.23 4.21
N VAL A 93 1.46 12.37 2.98
CA VAL A 93 0.60 12.51 1.79
C VAL A 93 -0.14 11.21 1.50
N VAL A 94 0.57 10.07 1.48
CA VAL A 94 -0.03 8.77 1.16
C VAL A 94 -1.08 8.36 2.20
N ALA A 95 -0.93 8.75 3.47
CA ALA A 95 -1.90 8.43 4.51
C ALA A 95 -3.27 9.12 4.35
N SER A 96 -3.37 10.16 3.51
CA SER A 96 -4.59 10.98 3.40
C SER A 96 -5.07 11.24 1.97
N ILE A 97 -4.25 10.94 0.96
CA ILE A 97 -4.60 11.18 -0.43
C ILE A 97 -5.70 10.23 -0.91
N LEU A 98 -6.65 10.79 -1.66
CA LEU A 98 -7.75 10.04 -2.25
C LEU A 98 -7.39 9.53 -3.66
N PRO A 99 -7.89 8.35 -4.08
CA PRO A 99 -7.64 7.81 -5.42
C PRO A 99 -8.07 8.70 -6.60
N ASP A 100 -8.96 9.67 -6.39
CA ASP A 100 -9.42 10.62 -7.41
C ASP A 100 -8.58 11.91 -7.49
N ASP A 101 -7.56 12.07 -6.64
CA ASP A 101 -6.61 13.17 -6.72
C ASP A 101 -5.76 13.08 -8.00
N GLU A 102 -5.58 14.21 -8.69
CA GLU A 102 -4.82 14.28 -9.95
C GLU A 102 -3.33 13.88 -9.82
N ASN A 103 -2.81 13.89 -8.59
CA ASN A 103 -1.43 13.53 -8.27
C ASN A 103 -1.34 12.18 -7.55
N TYR A 104 -2.45 11.44 -7.40
CA TYR A 104 -2.47 10.14 -6.73
C TYR A 104 -1.40 9.19 -7.26
N GLU A 105 -1.46 8.86 -8.55
CA GLU A 105 -0.50 7.94 -9.20
C GLU A 105 0.96 8.43 -9.09
N PHE A 106 1.17 9.74 -9.15
CA PHE A 106 2.52 10.29 -9.00
C PHE A 106 3.08 10.01 -7.61
N PHE A 107 2.28 10.17 -6.55
CA PHE A 107 2.74 9.93 -5.19
C PHE A 107 2.81 8.45 -4.81
N THR A 108 1.85 7.64 -5.26
CA THR A 108 1.71 6.24 -4.84
C THR A 108 2.50 5.27 -5.72
N VAL A 109 2.87 5.66 -6.94
CA VAL A 109 3.67 4.83 -7.85
C VAL A 109 5.03 5.46 -8.09
N THR A 110 5.07 6.60 -8.81
CA THR A 110 6.34 7.19 -9.28
C THR A 110 7.28 7.55 -8.12
N LEU A 111 6.78 8.35 -7.19
CA LEU A 111 7.57 8.86 -6.09
C LEU A 111 7.88 7.75 -5.07
N ALA A 112 6.94 6.83 -4.85
CA ALA A 112 7.13 5.68 -3.95
C ALA A 112 8.27 4.78 -4.44
N ALA A 113 8.25 4.40 -5.73
CA ALA A 113 9.32 3.61 -6.31
C ALA A 113 10.68 4.33 -6.22
N SER A 114 10.72 5.62 -6.54
CA SER A 114 11.97 6.39 -6.57
C SER A 114 12.57 6.62 -5.18
N LEU A 115 11.72 6.86 -4.17
CA LEU A 115 12.18 7.02 -2.78
C LEU A 115 12.61 5.68 -2.17
N GLU A 116 11.94 4.58 -2.52
CA GLU A 116 12.37 3.24 -2.13
C GLU A 116 13.72 2.87 -2.75
N GLU A 117 13.92 3.14 -4.04
CA GLU A 117 15.20 2.93 -4.73
C GLU A 117 16.36 3.66 -4.03
N LEU A 118 16.16 4.94 -3.71
CA LEU A 118 17.14 5.76 -3.00
C LEU A 118 17.37 5.27 -1.57
N TYR A 119 16.31 4.91 -0.85
CA TYR A 119 16.40 4.38 0.51
C TYR A 119 17.20 3.07 0.56
N CYS A 120 16.86 2.11 -0.30
CA CYS A 120 17.54 0.83 -0.40
C CYS A 120 19.00 0.99 -0.85
N GLU A 121 19.31 1.94 -1.74
CA GLU A 121 20.69 2.27 -2.10
C GLU A 121 21.49 2.75 -0.87
N GLN A 122 20.93 3.68 -0.09
CA GLN A 122 21.56 4.19 1.14
C GLN A 122 21.74 3.12 2.21
N MET A 123 20.80 2.18 2.30
CA MET A 123 20.81 1.10 3.28
C MET A 123 21.56 -0.15 2.82
N ASN A 124 22.01 -0.20 1.56
CA ASN A 124 22.56 -1.40 0.91
C ASN A 124 21.60 -2.60 1.06
N ASP A 125 20.33 -2.35 0.75
CA ASP A 125 19.24 -3.34 0.77
C ASP A 125 18.66 -3.54 -0.64
N LYS A 126 17.75 -4.50 -0.78
CA LYS A 126 17.05 -4.79 -2.03
C LYS A 126 15.82 -3.90 -2.18
N VAL A 127 15.68 -3.30 -3.35
CA VAL A 127 14.48 -2.54 -3.73
C VAL A 127 13.28 -3.49 -3.85
N GLY A 128 12.16 -3.08 -3.27
CA GLY A 128 10.89 -3.77 -3.45
C GLY A 128 9.76 -3.07 -2.70
N PHE A 129 8.55 -3.57 -2.87
CA PHE A 129 7.41 -3.11 -2.07
C PHE A 129 6.55 -4.29 -1.66
N SER A 130 5.91 -4.12 -0.51
CA SER A 130 4.86 -5.02 -0.04
C SER A 130 3.51 -4.50 -0.48
N ASP A 131 2.63 -5.40 -0.89
CA ASP A 131 1.26 -5.08 -1.24
C ASP A 131 0.35 -6.28 -1.01
N TYR A 132 -0.95 -6.04 -1.01
CA TYR A 132 -1.96 -7.06 -0.75
C TYR A 132 -2.73 -7.40 -2.02
N LEU A 133 -2.92 -8.70 -2.25
CA LEU A 133 -4.01 -9.19 -3.08
C LEU A 133 -5.24 -9.34 -2.19
N GLU A 134 -6.35 -8.73 -2.57
CA GLU A 134 -7.57 -8.77 -1.77
C GLU A 134 -8.74 -9.34 -2.56
N ARG A 135 -9.60 -10.10 -1.88
CA ARG A 135 -10.94 -10.42 -2.40
C ARG A 135 -11.94 -10.52 -1.26
N LYS A 136 -13.07 -9.86 -1.42
CA LYS A 136 -14.16 -9.80 -0.44
C LYS A 136 -15.46 -10.20 -1.13
N GLU A 137 -16.13 -11.24 -0.63
CA GLU A 137 -17.34 -11.79 -1.23
C GLU A 137 -18.41 -11.98 -0.16
N ARG A 138 -19.67 -12.10 -0.59
CA ARG A 138 -20.84 -12.30 0.27
C ARG A 138 -20.92 -11.27 1.41
N PRO A 139 -21.26 -10.01 1.12
CA PRO A 139 -21.52 -9.00 2.13
C PRO A 139 -22.49 -9.54 3.20
N GLN A 140 -22.20 -9.26 4.46
CA GLN A 140 -23.06 -9.69 5.55
C GLN A 140 -24.34 -8.84 5.55
N GLU A 141 -25.49 -9.49 5.58
CA GLU A 141 -26.75 -8.79 5.75
C GLU A 141 -26.86 -8.25 7.19
N THR A 142 -27.32 -7.01 7.31
CA THR A 142 -27.68 -6.43 8.62
C THR A 142 -28.75 -7.30 9.28
N LEU A 143 -28.57 -7.65 10.55
CA LEU A 143 -29.55 -8.46 11.27
C LEU A 143 -30.88 -7.68 11.40
N ALA A 144 -31.99 -8.41 11.39
CA ALA A 144 -33.31 -7.80 11.55
C ALA A 144 -33.40 -7.08 12.91
N GLY A 145 -33.49 -5.75 12.86
CA GLY A 145 -33.55 -4.89 14.06
C GLY A 145 -32.28 -4.09 14.35
N GLU A 146 -31.20 -4.29 13.58
CA GLU A 146 -30.02 -3.41 13.60
C GLU A 146 -30.27 -2.21 12.67
N GLU A 147 -30.01 -0.99 13.16
CA GLU A 147 -30.03 0.19 12.30
C GLU A 147 -28.84 0.12 11.35
N ASN A 148 -29.12 0.33 10.06
CA ASN A 148 -28.09 0.50 9.05
C ASN A 148 -27.45 1.88 9.28
N ILE A 149 -26.33 1.91 10.00
CA ILE A 149 -25.61 3.15 10.30
C ILE A 149 -24.95 3.62 9.00
N ALA A 150 -25.37 4.78 8.49
CA ALA A 150 -24.75 5.39 7.32
C ALA A 150 -23.25 5.62 7.55
N GLY A 151 -22.41 4.99 6.72
CA GLY A 151 -20.96 5.05 6.85
C GLY A 151 -20.33 3.91 7.67
N ALA A 152 -21.10 2.93 8.14
CA ALA A 152 -20.52 1.71 8.70
C ALA A 152 -19.81 0.89 7.61
N GLU A 153 -18.62 0.36 7.93
CA GLU A 153 -17.90 -0.54 7.03
C GLU A 153 -18.72 -1.79 6.74
N THR A 154 -18.79 -2.16 5.46
CA THR A 154 -19.43 -3.41 5.05
C THR A 154 -18.57 -4.58 5.50
N THR A 155 -19.13 -5.48 6.30
CA THR A 155 -18.48 -6.74 6.66
C THR A 155 -18.80 -7.80 5.61
N TYR A 156 -17.87 -8.75 5.43
CA TYR A 156 -17.96 -9.80 4.40
C TYR A 156 -17.85 -11.17 5.06
N GLN A 157 -18.63 -12.12 4.55
CA GLN A 157 -18.56 -13.50 5.03
C GLN A 157 -17.34 -14.23 4.46
N PHE A 158 -16.85 -13.82 3.30
CA PHE A 158 -15.62 -14.33 2.71
C PHE A 158 -14.61 -13.19 2.56
N VAL A 159 -13.42 -13.36 3.12
CA VAL A 159 -12.32 -12.43 2.98
C VAL A 159 -11.07 -13.22 2.67
N PHE A 160 -10.42 -12.86 1.58
CA PHE A 160 -9.12 -13.37 1.16
C PHE A 160 -8.14 -12.21 1.14
N ASN A 161 -7.00 -12.36 1.80
CA ASN A 161 -5.87 -11.44 1.72
C ASN A 161 -4.58 -12.24 1.51
N ALA A 162 -3.72 -11.79 0.62
CA ALA A 162 -2.37 -12.34 0.49
C ALA A 162 -1.34 -11.21 0.46
N LEU A 163 -0.42 -11.21 1.41
CA LEU A 163 0.70 -10.29 1.43
C LEU A 163 1.80 -10.83 0.52
N TYR A 164 2.22 -10.03 -0.45
CA TYR A 164 3.33 -10.35 -1.32
C TYR A 164 4.38 -9.23 -1.30
N HIS A 165 5.62 -9.60 -1.60
CA HIS A 165 6.73 -8.70 -1.84
C HIS A 165 7.12 -8.79 -3.30
N LEU A 166 7.04 -7.65 -4.00
CA LEU A 166 7.64 -7.52 -5.31
C LEU A 166 9.02 -6.90 -5.14
N HIS A 167 10.06 -7.65 -5.47
CA HIS A 167 11.40 -7.11 -5.59
C HIS A 167 11.70 -6.77 -7.04
N TYR A 168 12.47 -5.72 -7.24
CA TYR A 168 13.01 -5.43 -8.56
C TYR A 168 14.43 -4.87 -8.50
N THR A 169 15.11 -4.90 -9.63
CA THR A 169 16.44 -4.33 -9.80
C THR A 169 16.50 -3.57 -11.10
N VAL A 170 16.79 -2.27 -11.01
CA VAL A 170 17.06 -1.43 -12.17
C VAL A 170 18.47 -1.72 -12.67
N LEU A 171 18.57 -2.43 -13.81
CA LEU A 171 19.83 -2.90 -14.38
C LEU A 171 20.54 -1.84 -15.21
N SER A 172 19.78 -0.88 -15.75
CA SER A 172 20.29 0.21 -16.60
C SER A 172 19.53 1.50 -16.33
N PRO A 173 19.81 2.17 -15.19
CA PRO A 173 19.00 3.30 -14.70
C PRO A 173 19.04 4.53 -15.60
N ASP A 174 20.07 4.68 -16.43
CA ASP A 174 20.17 5.75 -17.44
C ASP A 174 19.32 5.47 -18.71
N ASN A 175 18.94 4.20 -18.95
CA ASN A 175 18.23 3.79 -20.17
C ASN A 175 16.76 3.43 -19.91
N LEU A 176 16.38 3.18 -18.65
CA LEU A 176 14.99 2.95 -18.25
C LEU A 176 14.34 4.29 -17.95
N THR A 177 13.26 4.62 -18.66
CA THR A 177 12.48 5.83 -18.32
C THR A 177 11.59 5.59 -17.11
N VAL A 178 11.24 6.68 -16.41
CA VAL A 178 10.29 6.64 -15.29
C VAL A 178 8.95 6.04 -15.72
N ALA A 179 8.42 6.43 -16.88
CA ALA A 179 7.15 5.91 -17.38
C ALA A 179 7.19 4.40 -17.66
N GLU A 180 8.30 3.89 -18.21
CA GLU A 180 8.47 2.45 -18.45
C GLU A 180 8.52 1.66 -17.12
N ARG A 181 9.33 2.14 -16.16
CA ARG A 181 9.43 1.55 -14.81
C ARG A 181 8.06 1.50 -14.13
N ASP A 182 7.37 2.63 -14.06
CA ASP A 182 6.06 2.73 -13.42
C ASP A 182 5.01 1.86 -14.12
N ASN A 183 5.06 1.76 -15.45
CA ASN A 183 4.15 0.91 -16.20
C ASN A 183 4.37 -0.58 -15.89
N ILE A 184 5.61 -1.04 -15.82
CA ILE A 184 5.93 -2.43 -15.49
C ILE A 184 5.43 -2.79 -14.08
N LEU A 185 5.68 -1.93 -13.09
CA LEU A 185 5.25 -2.16 -11.71
C LEU A 185 3.71 -2.17 -11.59
N ARG A 186 3.03 -1.22 -12.23
CA ARG A 186 1.57 -1.17 -12.26
C ARG A 186 0.97 -2.39 -12.97
N GLU A 187 1.53 -2.77 -14.10
CA GLU A 187 1.06 -3.91 -14.88
C GLU A 187 1.20 -5.23 -14.10
N PHE A 188 2.29 -5.38 -13.34
CA PHE A 188 2.44 -6.51 -12.42
C PHE A 188 1.29 -6.53 -11.41
N ARG A 189 1.08 -5.43 -10.68
CA ARG A 189 0.04 -5.30 -9.65
C ARG A 189 -1.35 -5.62 -10.21
N THR A 190 -1.70 -5.01 -11.35
CA THR A 190 -2.99 -5.22 -12.00
C THR A 190 -3.18 -6.68 -12.41
N ARG A 191 -2.22 -7.28 -13.12
CA ARG A 191 -2.35 -8.67 -13.59
C ARG A 191 -2.40 -9.66 -12.43
N TYR A 192 -1.71 -9.38 -11.33
CA TYR A 192 -1.69 -10.28 -10.19
C TYR A 192 -3.00 -10.21 -9.38
N GLN A 193 -3.53 -9.00 -9.18
CA GLN A 193 -4.86 -8.82 -8.60
C GLN A 193 -5.95 -9.44 -9.48
N SER A 194 -5.92 -9.22 -10.80
CA SER A 194 -6.90 -9.83 -11.71
C SER A 194 -6.87 -11.36 -11.68
N TYR A 195 -5.70 -11.98 -11.47
CA TYR A 195 -5.63 -13.42 -11.28
C TYR A 195 -6.44 -13.88 -10.05
N VAL A 196 -6.34 -13.16 -8.93
CA VAL A 196 -7.14 -13.45 -7.71
C VAL A 196 -8.62 -13.18 -7.93
N ASP A 197 -8.97 -12.14 -8.69
CA ASP A 197 -10.36 -11.80 -9.02
C ASP A 197 -11.02 -12.92 -9.87
N ASP A 198 -10.25 -13.60 -10.73
CA ASP A 198 -10.73 -14.65 -11.63
C ASP A 198 -10.92 -16.03 -10.94
N LEU A 199 -10.31 -16.26 -9.78
CA LEU A 199 -10.49 -17.50 -9.02
C LEU A 199 -11.91 -17.62 -8.44
N ASN A 200 -12.24 -18.72 -7.78
CA ASN A 200 -13.46 -18.84 -6.97
C ASN A 200 -13.13 -19.11 -5.49
N GLU A 201 -14.13 -19.06 -4.60
CA GLU A 201 -13.92 -19.25 -3.16
C GLU A 201 -13.28 -20.61 -2.81
N GLU A 202 -13.57 -21.68 -3.57
CA GLU A 202 -12.98 -23.01 -3.35
C GLU A 202 -11.49 -23.02 -3.71
N GLU A 203 -11.13 -22.39 -4.82
CA GLU A 203 -9.73 -22.23 -5.25
C GLU A 203 -8.93 -21.38 -4.26
N LEU A 204 -9.52 -20.27 -3.78
CA LEU A 204 -8.90 -19.38 -2.81
C LEU A 204 -8.79 -19.98 -1.41
N SER A 205 -9.70 -20.90 -1.04
CA SER A 205 -9.66 -21.62 0.24
C SER A 205 -8.80 -22.88 0.18
N ASN A 206 -8.17 -23.18 -0.95
CA ASN A 206 -7.34 -24.38 -1.10
C ASN A 206 -6.06 -24.25 -0.29
N SER A 207 -5.62 -25.31 0.39
CA SER A 207 -4.37 -25.29 1.16
C SER A 207 -3.14 -24.98 0.30
N ASN A 208 -3.19 -25.24 -1.01
CA ASN A 208 -2.10 -24.93 -1.93
C ASN A 208 -2.09 -23.48 -2.45
N ILE A 209 -3.06 -22.64 -2.07
CA ILE A 209 -3.24 -21.30 -2.67
C ILE A 209 -1.97 -20.43 -2.58
N LYS A 210 -1.24 -20.50 -1.45
CA LYS A 210 0.02 -19.76 -1.29
C LYS A 210 1.06 -20.15 -2.33
N THR A 211 1.21 -21.45 -2.61
CA THR A 211 2.12 -21.96 -3.63
C THR A 211 1.66 -21.55 -5.03
N THR A 212 0.36 -21.69 -5.31
CA THR A 212 -0.24 -21.27 -6.59
C THR A 212 0.01 -19.78 -6.87
N LEU A 213 -0.17 -18.93 -5.85
CA LEU A 213 0.14 -17.52 -5.94
C LEU A 213 1.63 -17.26 -6.15
N ALA A 214 2.50 -17.92 -5.39
CA ALA A 214 3.95 -17.78 -5.57
C ALA A 214 4.40 -18.17 -6.99
N GLU A 215 3.85 -19.25 -7.56
CA GLU A 215 4.09 -19.63 -8.95
C GLU A 215 3.60 -18.56 -9.93
N LYS A 216 2.39 -18.04 -9.73
CA LYS A 216 1.82 -17.02 -10.61
C LYS A 216 2.57 -15.68 -10.52
N GLY A 217 2.92 -15.24 -9.32
CA GLY A 217 3.72 -14.03 -9.10
C GLY A 217 5.08 -14.14 -9.78
N ASN A 218 5.75 -15.30 -9.69
CA ASN A 218 7.03 -15.52 -10.38
C ASN A 218 6.89 -15.63 -11.91
N GLU A 219 5.80 -16.21 -12.41
CA GLU A 219 5.46 -16.22 -13.83
C GLU A 219 5.31 -14.78 -14.36
N LEU A 220 4.51 -13.95 -13.68
CA LEU A 220 4.29 -12.55 -14.05
C LEU A 220 5.57 -11.73 -13.97
N ALA A 221 6.37 -11.90 -12.91
CA ALA A 221 7.66 -11.23 -12.75
C ALA A 221 8.61 -11.58 -13.91
N THR A 222 8.63 -12.85 -14.34
CA THR A 222 9.44 -13.30 -15.48
C THR A 222 8.97 -12.69 -16.79
N ILE A 223 7.64 -12.63 -17.02
CA ILE A 223 7.04 -12.08 -18.25
C ILE A 223 7.30 -10.57 -18.37
N LEU A 224 7.23 -9.85 -17.25
CA LEU A 224 7.32 -8.39 -17.23
C LEU A 224 8.75 -7.86 -17.04
N SER A 225 9.70 -8.73 -16.70
CA SER A 225 11.12 -8.36 -16.68
C SER A 225 11.61 -7.98 -18.07
N THR A 226 12.45 -6.95 -18.14
CA THR A 226 13.10 -6.47 -19.35
C THR A 226 14.63 -6.57 -19.22
N THR A 227 15.36 -6.11 -20.23
CA THR A 227 16.83 -5.99 -20.16
C THR A 227 17.28 -4.90 -19.18
N GLU A 228 16.41 -3.96 -18.83
CA GLU A 228 16.67 -2.80 -17.99
C GLU A 228 16.07 -2.93 -16.58
N LEU A 229 15.09 -3.82 -16.38
CA LEU A 229 14.39 -4.03 -15.11
C LEU A 229 14.12 -5.51 -14.87
N ALA A 230 14.72 -6.09 -13.83
CA ALA A 230 14.45 -7.47 -13.42
C ALA A 230 13.50 -7.50 -12.22
N LEU A 231 12.49 -8.38 -12.25
CA LEU A 231 11.49 -8.54 -11.19
C LEU A 231 11.57 -9.94 -10.56
N SER A 232 11.18 -10.04 -9.30
CA SER A 232 10.90 -11.32 -8.62
C SER A 232 9.84 -11.12 -7.56
N CYS A 233 8.99 -12.14 -7.33
CA CYS A 233 7.88 -12.05 -6.39
C CYS A 233 7.99 -13.13 -5.31
N GLU A 234 7.71 -12.75 -4.07
CA GLU A 234 7.54 -13.66 -2.94
C GLU A 234 6.17 -13.45 -2.31
N VAL A 235 5.52 -14.53 -1.91
CA VAL A 235 4.27 -14.46 -1.13
C VAL A 235 4.60 -14.74 0.33
N GLU A 236 4.43 -13.75 1.18
CA GLU A 236 4.75 -13.84 2.62
C GLU A 236 3.66 -14.60 3.37
N SER A 237 2.40 -14.18 3.23
CA SER A 237 1.28 -14.77 3.95
C SER A 237 0.02 -14.83 3.09
N VAL A 238 -0.87 -15.75 3.45
CA VAL A 238 -2.22 -15.83 2.91
C VAL A 238 -3.16 -16.05 4.07
N GLU A 239 -4.20 -15.22 4.15
CA GLU A 239 -5.23 -15.24 5.16
C GLU A 239 -6.58 -15.41 4.46
N VAL A 240 -7.35 -16.41 4.87
CA VAL A 240 -8.67 -16.68 4.31
C VAL A 240 -9.66 -16.82 5.45
N HIS A 241 -10.69 -15.99 5.46
CA HIS A 241 -11.77 -16.04 6.42
C HIS A 241 -13.07 -16.43 5.71
N ASN A 242 -13.77 -17.41 6.24
CA ASN A 242 -15.06 -17.84 5.75
C ASN A 242 -16.05 -18.02 6.91
N VAL A 243 -17.18 -17.32 6.85
CA VAL A 243 -18.23 -17.28 7.89
C VAL A 243 -17.63 -17.02 9.28
N GLY A 244 -16.71 -16.04 9.37
CA GLY A 244 -16.07 -15.65 10.62
C GLY A 244 -15.04 -16.64 11.18
N SER A 245 -14.70 -17.71 10.43
CA SER A 245 -13.64 -18.65 10.78
C SER A 245 -12.43 -18.47 9.86
N GLU A 246 -11.23 -18.41 10.44
CA GLU A 246 -9.98 -18.46 9.69
C GLU A 246 -9.76 -19.88 9.14
N ILE A 247 -9.45 -19.98 7.85
CA ILE A 247 -9.04 -21.21 7.19
C ILE A 247 -7.52 -21.26 7.24
N VAL A 248 -6.99 -22.15 8.11
CA VAL A 248 -5.54 -22.34 8.25
C VAL A 248 -5.02 -23.16 7.07
N ASN A 249 -4.40 -22.49 6.11
CA ASN A 249 -3.72 -23.11 4.98
C ASN A 249 -2.27 -23.44 5.39
N ASN A 250 -2.01 -24.70 5.76
CA ASN A 250 -0.66 -25.22 6.03
C ASN A 250 0.10 -25.56 4.75
#